data_AF-A0A229RD53-F1
#
_entry.id   AF-A0A229RD53-F1
#
_cell.length_a   1.000
_cell.length_b   1.000
_cell.length_c   1.000
_cell.angle_alpha   90.00
_cell.angle_beta   90.00
_cell.angle_gamma   90.00
#
_symmetry.space_group_name_H-M   'P 1'
#
loop_
_entity.id
_entity.type
_entity.pdbx_description
1 polymer ?
#
loop_
_entity_poly.entity_id
_entity_poly.type
_entity_poly.pdbx_seq_one_letter_code
_entity_poly.pdbx_strand_id
1 'polypeptide(L)'
;PNDMLLWGTFTVWGFAMLDLLDGAMARARGYGTAFGAVLDATCDRLVDGALFAAIAWWCFVHDDNRPAAAAALICLVLAQVISYVKARAEASGLEADGGLVERAERLIIALVGTGLHGLGVPYTVDITLWLLAVLSVITLLQRTAAVAKAARAAKAAGPPVAEGGV
;
A
#
# COMPACT_ATOMS: atom_id res chain seq x y z
N PRO A 1 8.36 29.95 -3.11
CA PRO A 1 8.32 28.68 -3.89
C PRO A 1 7.08 27.93 -3.47
N ASN A 2 6.17 27.65 -4.40
CA ASN A 2 4.75 27.49 -4.09
C ASN A 2 4.45 26.15 -3.38
N ASP A 3 3.83 26.20 -2.22
CA ASP A 3 3.23 25.06 -1.49
C ASP A 3 2.12 24.40 -2.33
N MET A 4 2.51 23.60 -3.33
CA MET A 4 1.61 22.92 -4.25
C MET A 4 1.08 21.58 -3.70
N LEU A 5 1.22 21.30 -2.41
CA LEU A 5 0.76 20.04 -1.81
C LEU A 5 -0.73 19.79 -2.05
N LEU A 6 -1.54 20.85 -2.05
CA LEU A 6 -2.96 20.78 -2.34
C LEU A 6 -3.23 20.37 -3.80
N TRP A 7 -2.52 20.96 -4.76
CA TRP A 7 -2.61 20.60 -6.18
C TRP A 7 -2.08 19.18 -6.45
N GLY A 8 -1.00 18.79 -5.77
CA GLY A 8 -0.46 17.43 -5.81
C GLY A 8 -1.47 16.41 -5.29
N THR A 9 -2.13 16.71 -4.16
CA THR A 9 -3.18 15.87 -3.57
C THR A 9 -4.35 15.68 -4.55
N PHE A 10 -4.86 16.75 -5.16
CA PHE A 10 -5.93 16.65 -6.15
C PHE A 10 -5.53 15.88 -7.41
N THR A 11 -4.27 16.04 -7.86
CA THR A 11 -3.77 15.31 -9.03
C THR A 11 -3.70 13.81 -8.75
N VAL A 12 -3.09 13.40 -7.63
CA VAL A 12 -3.01 11.99 -7.23
C VAL A 12 -4.41 11.40 -7.02
N TRP A 13 -5.31 12.15 -6.36
CA TRP A 13 -6.69 11.73 -6.18
C TRP A 13 -7.41 11.53 -7.52
N GLY A 14 -7.26 12.45 -8.47
CA GLY A 14 -7.85 12.35 -9.81
C GLY A 14 -7.37 11.10 -10.54
N PHE A 15 -6.06 10.83 -10.54
CA PHE A 15 -5.52 9.61 -11.15
C PHE A 15 -5.97 8.33 -10.43
N ALA A 16 -6.05 8.34 -9.11
CA ALA A 16 -6.55 7.18 -8.34
C ALA A 16 -8.02 6.87 -8.67
N MET A 17 -8.86 7.89 -8.90
CA MET A 17 -10.24 7.69 -9.34
C MET A 17 -10.33 7.13 -10.77
N LEU A 18 -9.48 7.60 -11.68
CA LEU A 18 -9.41 7.07 -13.05
C LEU A 18 -8.97 5.60 -13.07
N ASP A 19 -8.00 5.23 -12.23
CA ASP A 19 -7.53 3.85 -12.08
C ASP A 19 -8.65 2.91 -11.58
N LEU A 20 -9.45 3.40 -10.62
CA LEU A 20 -10.62 2.69 -10.10
C LEU A 20 -11.70 2.47 -11.18
N LEU A 21 -11.88 3.45 -12.08
CA LEU A 21 -12.80 3.37 -13.20
C LEU A 21 -12.30 2.40 -14.29
N ASP A 22 -11.02 2.43 -14.62
CA ASP A 22 -10.42 1.53 -15.62
C ASP A 22 -10.45 0.07 -15.14
N GLY A 23 -10.15 -0.17 -13.86
CA GLY A 23 -10.29 -1.48 -13.22
C GLY A 23 -11.74 -1.98 -13.19
N ALA A 24 -12.71 -1.09 -12.95
CA ALA A 24 -14.13 -1.45 -13.02
C ALA A 24 -14.58 -1.76 -14.46
N MET A 25 -14.09 -1.01 -15.45
CA MET A 25 -14.37 -1.25 -16.86
C MET A 25 -13.79 -2.60 -17.34
N ALA A 26 -12.56 -2.93 -16.93
CA ALA A 26 -11.92 -4.19 -17.25
C ALA A 26 -12.69 -5.41 -16.69
N ARG A 27 -13.19 -5.29 -15.45
CA ARG A 27 -14.05 -6.31 -14.82
C ARG A 27 -15.40 -6.45 -15.52
N ALA A 28 -16.05 -5.33 -15.84
CA ALA A 28 -17.35 -5.33 -16.51
C ALA A 28 -17.30 -5.91 -17.94
N ARG A 29 -16.16 -5.85 -18.62
CA ARG A 29 -15.97 -6.39 -19.97
C ARG A 29 -15.41 -7.81 -20.01
N GLY A 30 -15.02 -8.40 -18.87
CA GLY A 30 -14.54 -9.79 -18.80
C GLY A 30 -13.14 -10.05 -19.37
N TYR A 31 -12.36 -9.00 -19.67
CA TYR A 31 -11.02 -9.11 -20.30
C TYR A 31 -9.86 -9.09 -19.28
N GLY A 32 -10.04 -9.68 -18.10
CA GLY A 32 -8.96 -9.79 -17.13
C GLY A 32 -7.89 -10.79 -17.61
N THR A 33 -6.71 -10.31 -17.99
CA THR A 33 -5.57 -11.18 -18.33
C THR A 33 -4.62 -11.31 -17.14
N ALA A 34 -3.94 -12.45 -17.01
CA ALA A 34 -2.93 -12.66 -15.97
C ALA A 34 -1.80 -11.61 -16.05
N PHE A 35 -1.43 -11.19 -17.26
CA PHE A 35 -0.48 -10.09 -17.47
C PHE A 35 -1.02 -8.75 -16.95
N GLY A 36 -2.29 -8.43 -17.24
CA GLY A 36 -2.95 -7.22 -16.76
C GLY A 36 -2.96 -7.11 -15.23
N ALA A 37 -3.23 -8.22 -14.52
CA ALA A 37 -3.19 -8.24 -13.06
C ALA A 37 -1.79 -7.96 -12.49
N VAL A 38 -0.72 -8.46 -13.15
CA VAL A 38 0.66 -8.17 -12.75
C VAL A 38 1.04 -6.72 -13.05
N LEU A 39 0.60 -6.19 -14.19
CA LEU A 39 0.85 -4.80 -14.56
C LEU A 39 0.17 -3.83 -13.60
N ASP A 40 -1.10 -4.07 -13.27
CA ASP A 40 -1.90 -3.31 -12.29
C ASP A 40 -1.20 -3.27 -10.92
N ALA A 41 -0.87 -4.44 -10.36
CA ALA A 41 -0.14 -4.54 -9.10
C ALA A 41 1.26 -3.90 -9.12
N THR A 42 1.89 -3.77 -10.29
CA THR A 42 3.18 -3.10 -10.45
C THR A 42 3.02 -1.58 -10.51
N CYS A 43 2.05 -1.08 -11.27
CA CYS A 43 1.69 0.33 -11.32
C CYS A 43 1.29 0.85 -9.94
N ASP A 44 0.50 0.07 -9.19
CA ASP A 44 0.12 0.37 -7.81
C ASP A 44 1.32 0.67 -6.91
N ARG A 45 2.37 -0.16 -7.02
CA ARG A 45 3.61 0.00 -6.24
C ARG A 45 4.41 1.23 -6.65
N LEU A 46 4.42 1.54 -7.95
CA LEU A 46 5.06 2.76 -8.46
C LEU A 46 4.33 4.00 -7.96
N VAL A 47 2.99 3.99 -7.94
CA VAL A 47 2.17 5.10 -7.41
C VAL A 47 2.44 5.31 -5.93
N ASP A 48 2.38 4.24 -5.11
CA ASP A 48 2.66 4.33 -3.68
C ASP A 48 4.10 4.82 -3.42
N GLY A 49 5.07 4.30 -4.18
CA GLY A 49 6.48 4.70 -4.08
C GLY A 49 6.69 6.18 -4.44
N ALA A 50 6.11 6.64 -5.55
CA ALA A 50 6.19 8.02 -5.98
C ALA A 50 5.54 8.99 -4.98
N LEU A 51 4.39 8.61 -4.40
CA LEU A 51 3.69 9.41 -3.40
C LEU A 51 4.56 9.66 -2.16
N PHE A 52 5.05 8.58 -1.52
CA PHE A 52 5.86 8.75 -0.31
C PHE A 52 7.23 9.38 -0.59
N ALA A 53 7.81 9.13 -1.75
CA ALA A 53 9.06 9.78 -2.16
C ALA A 53 8.88 11.30 -2.33
N ALA A 54 7.77 11.73 -2.95
CA ALA A 54 7.46 13.15 -3.11
C ALA A 54 7.21 13.83 -1.76
N ILE A 55 6.48 13.17 -0.84
CA ILE A 55 6.24 13.71 0.51
C ILE A 55 7.55 13.81 1.29
N ALA A 56 8.40 12.77 1.25
CA ALA A 56 9.71 12.79 1.90
C ALA A 56 10.61 13.90 1.35
N TRP A 57 10.64 14.08 0.04
CA TRP A 57 11.40 15.15 -0.61
C TRP A 57 10.91 16.53 -0.15
N TRP A 58 9.60 16.75 -0.12
CA TRP A 58 9.02 18.01 0.36
C TRP A 58 9.38 18.27 1.84
N CYS A 59 9.31 17.25 2.71
CA CYS A 59 9.69 17.39 4.12
C CYS A 59 11.18 17.74 4.29
N PHE A 60 12.07 17.19 3.46
CA PHE A 60 13.51 17.50 3.53
C PHE A 60 13.85 18.88 2.97
N VAL A 61 13.27 19.26 1.84
CA VAL A 61 13.71 20.42 1.05
C VAL A 61 12.92 21.68 1.40
N HIS A 62 11.67 21.54 1.82
CA HIS A 62 10.79 22.68 2.03
C HIS A 62 10.45 22.92 3.51
N ASP A 63 10.02 21.87 4.21
CA ASP A 63 9.59 21.98 5.61
C ASP A 63 10.77 21.91 6.62
N ASP A 64 11.96 21.47 6.19
CA ASP A 64 13.12 21.10 7.03
C ASP A 64 12.77 20.18 8.21
N ASN A 65 11.71 19.39 8.05
CA ASN A 65 11.14 18.52 9.07
C ASN A 65 11.68 17.09 8.89
N ARG A 66 12.89 16.88 9.41
CA ARG A 66 13.60 15.60 9.34
C ARG A 66 12.83 14.43 9.98
N PRO A 67 12.14 14.60 11.13
CA PRO A 67 11.29 13.54 11.69
C PRO A 67 10.18 13.10 10.74
N ALA A 68 9.42 14.03 10.15
CA ALA A 68 8.37 13.71 9.20
C ALA A 68 8.94 13.05 7.92
N ALA A 69 10.07 13.53 7.43
CA ALA A 69 10.76 12.94 6.29
C ALA A 69 11.16 11.47 6.56
N ALA A 70 11.67 11.18 7.76
CA ALA A 70 11.99 9.81 8.17
C ALA A 70 10.73 8.93 8.23
N ALA A 71 9.62 9.45 8.76
CA ALA A 71 8.34 8.74 8.78
C ALA A 71 7.81 8.44 7.36
N ALA A 72 7.95 9.37 6.41
CA ALA A 72 7.60 9.15 5.01
C ALA A 72 8.45 8.05 4.36
N LEU A 73 9.77 8.02 4.62
CA LEU A 73 10.64 6.95 4.12
C LEU A 73 10.28 5.58 4.74
N ILE A 74 9.95 5.54 6.03
CA ILE A 74 9.46 4.33 6.69
C ILE A 74 8.16 3.85 6.03
N CYS A 75 7.20 4.75 5.79
CA CYS A 75 5.96 4.44 5.08
C CYS A 75 6.21 3.89 3.68
N LEU A 76 7.16 4.48 2.93
CA LEU A 76 7.56 4.03 1.61
C LEU A 76 8.02 2.57 1.64
N VAL A 77 8.96 2.24 2.54
CA VAL A 77 9.50 0.87 2.65
C VAL A 77 8.39 -0.10 3.08
N LEU A 78 7.60 0.25 4.09
CA LEU A 78 6.54 -0.61 4.60
C LEU A 78 5.45 -0.88 3.55
N ALA A 79 5.09 0.12 2.72
CA ALA A 79 4.12 -0.06 1.64
C ALA A 79 4.59 -1.14 0.64
N GLN A 80 5.87 -1.12 0.27
CA GLN A 80 6.44 -2.11 -0.64
C GLN A 80 6.52 -3.50 0.01
N VAL A 81 6.96 -3.58 1.28
CA VAL A 81 7.09 -4.86 2.00
C VAL A 81 5.73 -5.52 2.24
N ILE A 82 4.71 -4.77 2.67
CA ILE A 82 3.35 -5.31 2.90
C ILE A 82 2.77 -5.92 1.61
N SER A 83 2.96 -5.23 0.48
CA SER A 83 2.54 -5.71 -0.84
C SER A 83 3.35 -6.92 -1.31
N TYR A 84 4.65 -6.96 -1.01
CA TYR A 84 5.51 -8.09 -1.33
C TYR A 84 5.15 -9.34 -0.53
N VAL A 85 4.89 -9.22 0.79
CA VAL A 85 4.50 -10.35 1.65
C VAL A 85 3.25 -11.02 1.12
N LYS A 86 2.23 -10.25 0.72
CA LYS A 86 1.00 -10.78 0.12
C LYS A 86 1.28 -11.53 -1.18
N ALA A 87 1.95 -10.88 -2.13
CA ALA A 87 2.27 -11.50 -3.42
C ALA A 87 3.14 -12.77 -3.27
N ARG A 88 4.10 -12.77 -2.33
CA ARG A 88 4.98 -13.91 -2.10
C ARG A 88 4.26 -15.08 -1.40
N ALA A 89 3.32 -14.78 -0.51
CA ALA A 89 2.49 -15.80 0.11
C ALA A 89 1.57 -16.45 -0.92
N GLU A 90 0.88 -15.66 -1.75
CA GLU A 90 0.02 -16.16 -2.83
C GLU A 90 0.81 -17.01 -3.83
N ALA A 91 2.01 -16.58 -4.22
CA ALA A 91 2.91 -17.36 -5.06
C ALA A 91 3.39 -18.68 -4.42
N SER A 92 3.28 -18.80 -3.09
CA SER A 92 3.58 -20.03 -2.34
C SER A 92 2.33 -20.87 -2.04
N GLY A 93 1.16 -20.49 -2.58
CA GLY A 93 -0.12 -21.15 -2.32
C GLY A 93 -0.66 -20.90 -0.90
N LEU A 94 -0.20 -19.84 -0.23
CA LEU A 94 -0.64 -19.45 1.11
C LEU A 94 -1.51 -18.22 1.03
N GLU A 95 -2.65 -18.24 1.73
CA GLU A 95 -3.47 -17.05 1.90
C GLU A 95 -2.83 -16.08 2.89
N ALA A 96 -2.80 -14.80 2.50
CA ALA A 96 -2.22 -13.71 3.28
C ALA A 96 -3.20 -12.55 3.43
N ASP A 97 -4.48 -12.86 3.64
CA ASP A 97 -5.51 -11.86 3.82
C ASP A 97 -5.52 -11.28 5.24
N GLY A 98 -5.91 -10.01 5.31
CA GLY A 98 -5.95 -9.20 6.52
C GLY A 98 -4.90 -8.10 6.59
N GLY A 99 -4.89 -7.42 7.74
CA GLY A 99 -4.13 -6.20 7.99
C GLY A 99 -5.06 -5.02 8.25
N LEU A 100 -4.71 -4.17 9.22
CA LEU A 100 -5.50 -2.99 9.60
C LEU A 100 -5.54 -1.90 8.51
N VAL A 101 -4.47 -1.77 7.73
CA VAL A 101 -4.33 -0.74 6.70
C VAL A 101 -4.00 -1.40 5.37
N GLU A 102 -4.95 -1.37 4.44
CA GLU A 102 -4.72 -1.79 3.07
C GLU A 102 -4.22 -0.62 2.22
N ARG A 103 -4.22 -0.80 0.89
CA ARG A 103 -3.70 0.21 -0.04
C ARG A 103 -4.57 1.46 -0.05
N ALA A 104 -5.90 1.28 -0.10
CA ALA A 104 -6.84 2.39 -0.17
C ALA A 104 -6.76 3.28 1.07
N GLU A 105 -6.72 2.70 2.27
CA GLU A 105 -6.62 3.43 3.53
C GLU A 105 -5.30 4.20 3.61
N ARG A 106 -4.20 3.59 3.16
CA ARG A 106 -2.87 4.23 3.12
C ARG A 106 -2.88 5.49 2.25
N LEU A 107 -3.43 5.38 1.04
CA LEU A 107 -3.58 6.50 0.11
C LEU A 107 -4.47 7.60 0.69
N ILE A 108 -5.62 7.24 1.25
CA ILE A 108 -6.56 8.19 1.85
C ILE A 108 -5.92 8.95 3.01
N ILE A 109 -5.29 8.24 3.96
CA ILE A 109 -4.65 8.87 5.14
C ILE A 109 -3.54 9.83 4.71
N ALA A 110 -2.69 9.42 3.76
CA ALA A 110 -1.61 10.25 3.26
C ALA A 110 -2.14 11.51 2.56
N LEU A 111 -3.12 11.35 1.65
CA LEU A 111 -3.72 12.46 0.89
C LEU A 111 -4.49 13.42 1.78
N VAL A 112 -5.23 12.93 2.78
CA VAL A 112 -5.91 13.79 3.75
C VAL A 112 -4.89 14.56 4.58
N GLY A 113 -3.80 13.92 5.01
CA GLY A 113 -2.72 14.57 5.76
C GLY A 113 -2.06 15.71 5.00
N THR A 114 -1.65 15.46 3.76
CA THR A 114 -1.03 16.45 2.87
C THR A 114 -2.02 17.51 2.41
N GLY A 115 -3.27 17.13 2.14
CA GLY A 115 -4.34 18.05 1.73
C GLY A 115 -4.70 19.04 2.83
N LEU A 116 -4.85 18.58 4.07
CA LEU A 116 -5.10 19.44 5.23
C LEU A 116 -3.95 20.40 5.50
N HIS A 117 -2.70 19.97 5.30
CA HIS A 117 -1.54 20.85 5.40
C HIS A 117 -1.58 21.94 4.33
N GLY A 118 -1.92 21.57 3.09
CA GLY A 118 -2.13 22.52 2.00
C GLY A 118 -3.27 23.52 2.23
N LEU A 119 -4.21 23.21 3.14
CA LEU A 119 -5.27 24.12 3.60
C LEU A 119 -4.84 25.02 4.78
N GLY A 120 -3.58 24.93 5.21
CA GLY A 120 -3.00 25.75 6.28
C GLY A 120 -3.14 25.16 7.68
N VAL A 121 -3.54 23.88 7.82
CA VAL A 121 -3.57 23.22 9.13
C VAL A 121 -2.16 22.74 9.49
N PRO A 122 -1.55 23.24 10.58
CA PRO A 122 -0.18 22.88 10.94
C PRO A 122 -0.10 21.44 11.48
N TYR A 123 1.08 20.83 11.37
CA TYR A 123 1.43 19.50 11.90
C TYR A 123 0.67 18.28 11.33
N THR A 124 -0.25 18.45 10.38
CA THR A 124 -1.04 17.32 9.86
C THR A 124 -0.20 16.30 9.11
N VAL A 125 0.81 16.73 8.34
CA VAL A 125 1.73 15.81 7.62
C VAL A 125 2.51 14.93 8.61
N ASP A 126 3.08 15.53 9.66
CA ASP A 126 3.84 14.77 10.66
C ASP A 126 2.97 13.75 11.40
N ILE A 127 1.80 14.19 11.89
CA ILE A 127 0.86 13.32 12.60
C ILE A 127 0.39 12.16 11.69
N THR A 128 0.02 12.46 10.44
CA THR A 128 -0.49 11.43 9.53
C THR A 128 0.60 10.45 9.10
N LEU A 129 1.84 10.90 8.86
CA LEU A 129 2.94 10.02 8.50
C LEU A 129 3.35 9.09 9.65
N TRP A 130 3.43 9.60 10.88
CA TRP A 130 3.74 8.75 12.04
C TRP A 130 2.61 7.77 12.35
N LEU A 131 1.36 8.23 12.29
CA LEU A 131 0.20 7.35 12.42
C LEU A 131 0.26 6.22 11.37
N LEU A 132 0.52 6.58 10.11
CA LEU A 132 0.59 5.62 9.03
C LEU A 132 1.77 4.66 9.15
N ALA A 133 2.92 5.13 9.62
CA ALA A 133 4.09 4.29 9.90
C ALA A 133 3.75 3.23 10.95
N VAL A 134 3.15 3.64 12.08
CA VAL A 134 2.74 2.72 13.15
C VAL A 134 1.72 1.70 12.66
N LEU A 135 0.65 2.17 11.98
CA LEU A 135 -0.37 1.27 11.45
C LEU A 135 0.19 0.31 10.39
N SER A 136 1.15 0.76 9.57
CA SER A 136 1.81 -0.09 8.59
C SER A 136 2.67 -1.16 9.23
N VAL A 137 3.40 -0.85 10.31
CA VAL A 137 4.16 -1.86 11.08
C VAL A 137 3.21 -2.91 11.65
N ILE A 138 2.10 -2.48 12.27
CA ILE A 138 1.11 -3.41 12.82
C ILE A 138 0.53 -4.29 11.72
N THR A 139 0.18 -3.72 10.56
CA THR A 139 -0.34 -4.45 9.40
C THR A 139 0.66 -5.50 8.90
N LEU A 140 1.94 -5.15 8.82
CA LEU A 140 3.00 -6.08 8.42
C LEU A 140 3.10 -7.27 9.39
N LEU A 141 3.07 -7.00 10.70
CA LEU A 141 3.08 -8.04 11.73
C LEU A 141 1.84 -8.94 11.65
N GLN A 142 0.66 -8.36 11.44
CA GLN A 142 -0.58 -9.12 11.26
C GLN A 142 -0.51 -10.04 10.04
N ARG A 143 -0.06 -9.54 8.88
CA ARG A 143 0.06 -10.36 7.67
C ARG A 143 1.09 -11.46 7.82
N THR A 144 2.27 -11.15 8.35
CA THR A 144 3.31 -12.17 8.57
C THR A 144 2.85 -13.24 9.55
N ALA A 145 2.11 -12.88 10.60
CA ALA A 145 1.49 -13.85 11.51
C ALA A 145 0.40 -14.71 10.83
N ALA A 146 -0.43 -14.10 9.97
CA ALA A 146 -1.44 -14.82 9.18
C ALA A 146 -0.79 -15.85 8.25
N VAL A 147 0.26 -15.46 7.52
CA VAL A 147 1.05 -16.35 6.65
C VAL A 147 1.69 -17.48 7.47
N ALA A 148 2.26 -17.18 8.64
CA ALA A 148 2.84 -18.20 9.51
C ALA A 148 1.79 -19.21 10.00
N LYS A 149 0.57 -18.74 10.30
CA LYS A 149 -0.56 -19.61 10.68
C LYS A 149 -1.00 -20.49 9.49
N ALA A 150 -1.14 -19.90 8.30
CA ALA A 150 -1.49 -20.63 7.08
C ALA A 150 -0.46 -21.71 6.74
N ALA A 151 0.83 -21.38 6.81
CA ALA A 151 1.91 -22.34 6.58
C ALA A 151 1.91 -23.51 7.58
N ARG A 152 1.61 -23.24 8.86
CA ARG A 152 1.47 -24.28 9.89
C ARG A 152 0.27 -25.19 9.62
N ALA A 153 -0.86 -24.62 9.20
CA ALA A 153 -2.05 -25.37 8.85
C ALA A 153 -1.81 -26.27 7.62
N ALA A 154 -1.18 -25.74 6.57
CA ALA A 154 -0.82 -26.50 5.38
C ALA A 154 0.13 -27.67 5.70
N LYS A 155 1.11 -27.47 6.58
CA LYS A 155 2.00 -28.55 7.05
C LYS A 155 1.24 -29.61 7.85
N ALA A 156 0.26 -29.22 8.65
CA ALA A 156 -0.53 -30.14 9.47
C ALA A 156 -1.53 -30.98 8.65
N ALA A 157 -2.01 -30.46 7.51
CA ALA A 157 -2.94 -31.17 6.63
C ALA A 157 -2.28 -32.37 5.90
N GLY A 158 -0.95 -32.40 5.79
CA GLY A 158 -0.22 -33.45 5.07
C GLY A 158 -0.45 -33.42 3.55
N PRO A 159 0.34 -34.17 2.76
CA PRO A 159 0.06 -34.31 1.34
C PRO A 159 -1.28 -35.03 1.13
N PRO A 160 -2.03 -34.72 0.05
CA PRO A 160 -3.26 -35.44 -0.26
C PRO A 160 -2.96 -36.94 -0.32
N VAL A 161 -3.77 -37.75 0.36
CA VAL A 161 -3.73 -39.21 0.23
C VAL A 161 -3.93 -39.50 -1.25
N ALA A 162 -2.90 -40.05 -1.91
CA ALA A 162 -3.05 -40.54 -3.26
C ALA A 162 -4.13 -41.63 -3.22
N GLU A 163 -5.33 -41.32 -3.72
CA GLU A 163 -6.34 -42.34 -3.98
C GLU A 163 -5.71 -43.32 -4.97
N GLY A 164 -5.30 -44.47 -4.44
CA GLY A 164 -4.69 -45.54 -5.20
C GLY A 164 -5.67 -46.06 -6.23
N GLY A 165 -5.36 -45.82 -7.50
CA GLY A 165 -5.97 -46.54 -8.61
C GLY A 165 -5.53 -48.01 -8.54
N VAL A 166 -6.50 -48.86 -8.18
CA VAL A 166 -6.49 -50.31 -8.41
C VAL A 166 -6.93 -50.58 -9.84
#